data_AF-A0A7W1A1W2-F1
#
_entry.id   AF-A0A7W1A1W2-F1
#
_cell.length_a   1.000
_cell.length_b   1.000
_cell.length_c   1.000
_cell.angle_alpha   90.00
_cell.angle_beta   90.00
_cell.angle_gamma   90.00
#
_symmetry.space_group_name_H-M   'P 1'
#
loop_
_entity.id
_entity.type
_entity.pdbx_description
1 polymer ?
#
loop_
_entity_poly.entity_id
_entity_poly.type
_entity_poly.pdbx_seq_one_letter_code
_entity_poly.pdbx_strand_id
1 'polypeptide(L)'
;MSRVWSVALVALSILTACPQPAPAPVPLVPTPSTPVAVADAAPDGPLDLDLPRLAARATKLYQDVAVAFAEAGEDCAAAASKLAALQTAYADVVTANAKVLHEGRARELSGALEPHADALDTAAKAIVGSKTMSKCSPDRAFTDAFDNLVGAPP
;
A
#
# COMPACT_ATOMS: atom_id res chain seq x y z
N MET A 1 -38.74 -22.54 9.31
CA MET A 1 -39.61 -22.00 8.23
C MET A 1 -38.75 -21.02 7.42
N SER A 2 -37.84 -21.48 6.56
CA SER A 2 -38.04 -21.96 5.17
C SER A 2 -38.45 -20.85 4.18
N ARG A 3 -37.46 -20.21 3.55
CA ARG A 3 -37.46 -19.60 2.19
C ARG A 3 -35.97 -19.55 1.77
N VAL A 4 -35.37 -20.40 0.91
CA VAL A 4 -35.68 -21.01 -0.41
C VAL A 4 -35.65 -20.00 -1.57
N TRP A 5 -34.66 -20.21 -2.46
CA TRP A 5 -34.50 -19.80 -3.88
C TRP A 5 -34.03 -18.36 -4.15
N SER A 6 -33.11 -18.07 -5.09
CA SER A 6 -32.85 -18.70 -6.40
C SER A 6 -31.38 -18.64 -6.86
N VAL A 7 -31.06 -19.61 -7.72
CA VAL A 7 -29.85 -19.83 -8.54
C VAL A 7 -29.97 -19.09 -9.89
N ALA A 8 -28.83 -18.95 -10.59
CA ALA A 8 -28.64 -18.70 -12.05
C ALA A 8 -28.30 -17.24 -12.42
N LEU A 9 -27.35 -16.90 -13.31
CA LEU A 9 -26.84 -17.61 -14.48
C LEU A 9 -25.38 -17.21 -14.79
N VAL A 10 -24.60 -18.19 -15.24
CA VAL A 10 -23.31 -18.05 -15.91
C VAL A 10 -23.54 -17.53 -17.34
N ALA A 11 -22.86 -16.46 -17.76
CA ALA A 11 -22.77 -16.06 -19.15
C ALA A 11 -21.30 -16.11 -19.60
N LEU A 12 -20.97 -17.21 -20.27
CA LEU A 12 -19.71 -17.51 -20.93
C LEU A 12 -19.74 -16.86 -22.32
N SER A 13 -19.00 -15.77 -22.51
CA SER A 13 -18.84 -15.14 -23.83
C SER A 13 -17.55 -15.66 -24.48
N ILE A 14 -17.72 -16.53 -25.48
CA ILE A 14 -16.67 -17.08 -26.34
C ILE A 14 -16.68 -16.34 -27.69
N LEU A 15 -15.48 -16.06 -28.21
CA LEU A 15 -15.11 -15.78 -29.61
C LEU A 15 -15.53 -14.44 -30.25
N THR A 16 -14.53 -13.57 -30.46
CA THR A 16 -14.37 -12.78 -31.69
C THR A 16 -12.91 -12.82 -32.14
N ALA A 17 -12.59 -13.78 -33.01
CA ALA A 17 -11.35 -13.80 -33.78
C ALA A 17 -11.51 -12.90 -35.00
N CYS A 18 -10.81 -11.76 -35.04
CA CYS A 18 -10.70 -10.92 -36.23
C CYS A 18 -9.57 -11.45 -37.14
N PRO A 19 -9.80 -11.57 -38.47
CA PRO A 19 -8.72 -11.86 -39.42
C PRO A 19 -7.84 -10.62 -39.58
N GLN A 20 -6.55 -10.76 -39.24
CA GLN A 20 -5.55 -9.71 -39.38
C GLN A 20 -5.02 -9.67 -40.83
N PRO A 21 -5.02 -8.51 -41.51
CA PRO A 21 -4.37 -8.36 -42.82
C PRO A 21 -2.83 -8.42 -42.67
N ALA A 22 -2.17 -9.09 -43.60
CA ALA A 22 -0.71 -9.15 -43.65
C ALA A 22 -0.10 -7.74 -43.89
N PRO A 23 0.89 -7.31 -43.10
CA PRO A 23 1.61 -6.08 -43.38
C PRO A 23 2.60 -6.27 -44.53
N ALA A 24 2.60 -5.34 -45.47
CA ALA A 24 3.59 -5.22 -46.54
C ALA A 24 5.00 -4.93 -45.97
N PRO A 25 6.08 -5.33 -46.66
CA PRO A 25 7.44 -5.03 -46.23
C PRO A 25 7.74 -3.54 -46.40
N VAL A 26 8.05 -2.86 -45.30
CA VAL A 26 8.45 -1.44 -45.28
C VAL A 26 9.99 -1.36 -45.37
N PRO A 27 10.56 -0.42 -46.15
CA PRO A 27 12.01 -0.23 -46.27
C PRO A 27 12.68 0.13 -44.93
N LEU A 28 13.85 -0.46 -44.67
CA LEU A 28 14.73 -0.17 -43.52
C LEU A 28 15.18 1.29 -43.54
N VAL A 29 14.60 2.12 -42.68
CA VAL A 29 15.14 3.44 -42.33
C VAL A 29 16.05 3.26 -41.11
N PRO A 30 17.31 3.73 -41.13
CA PRO A 30 18.19 3.66 -39.97
C PRO A 30 17.61 4.52 -38.84
N THR A 31 17.22 3.86 -37.75
CA THR A 31 16.75 4.53 -36.53
C THR A 31 17.91 5.27 -35.85
N PRO A 32 17.73 6.55 -35.49
CA PRO A 32 18.68 7.25 -34.64
C PRO A 32 18.73 6.56 -33.26
N SER A 33 19.94 6.37 -32.74
CA SER A 33 20.20 5.81 -31.41
C SER A 33 19.43 6.58 -30.35
N THR A 34 18.38 5.97 -29.79
CA THR A 34 17.69 6.46 -28.61
C THR A 34 18.68 6.44 -27.44
N PRO A 35 18.87 7.54 -26.70
CA PRO A 35 19.68 7.51 -25.49
C PRO A 35 19.05 6.53 -24.50
N VAL A 36 19.87 5.61 -24.00
CA VAL A 36 19.51 4.65 -22.95
C VAL A 36 19.05 5.46 -21.74
N ALA A 37 17.76 5.40 -21.44
CA ALA A 37 17.25 5.87 -20.17
C ALA A 37 17.92 5.01 -19.09
N VAL A 38 18.78 5.63 -18.28
CA VAL A 38 19.31 5.01 -17.07
C VAL A 38 18.10 4.79 -16.18
N ALA A 39 17.61 3.55 -16.15
CA ALA A 39 16.70 3.13 -15.10
C ALA A 39 17.49 3.26 -13.79
N ASP A 40 17.16 4.27 -12.98
CA ASP A 40 17.53 4.31 -11.57
C ASP A 40 17.11 2.96 -10.97
N ALA A 41 18.07 2.05 -10.83
CA ALA A 41 17.85 0.77 -10.18
C ALA A 41 17.45 1.10 -8.74
N ALA A 42 16.16 0.92 -8.43
CA ALA A 42 15.71 0.94 -7.05
C ALA A 42 16.60 -0.06 -6.29
N PRO A 43 17.12 0.29 -5.10
CA PRO A 43 18.05 -0.59 -4.39
C PRO A 43 17.44 -1.98 -4.20
N ASP A 44 18.00 -2.98 -4.87
CA ASP A 44 17.47 -4.35 -5.01
C ASP A 44 17.65 -5.22 -3.75
N GLY A 45 17.73 -4.61 -2.56
CA GLY A 45 17.93 -5.30 -1.29
C GLY A 45 16.62 -5.57 -0.53
N PRO A 46 16.58 -6.56 0.38
CA PRO A 46 15.52 -6.67 1.38
C PRO A 46 15.39 -5.41 2.25
N LEU A 47 14.16 -5.02 2.58
CA LEU A 47 13.90 -3.77 3.30
C LEU A 47 14.34 -3.82 4.78
N ASP A 48 14.33 -5.00 5.40
CA ASP A 48 14.79 -5.25 6.77
C ASP A 48 16.31 -5.07 6.98
N LEU A 49 17.08 -5.11 5.88
CA LEU A 49 18.53 -4.86 5.91
C LEU A 49 18.87 -3.38 5.69
N ASP A 50 17.96 -2.61 5.11
CA ASP A 50 18.12 -1.20 4.78
C ASP A 50 17.25 -0.34 5.70
N LEU A 51 17.72 -0.15 6.94
CA LEU A 51 16.97 0.58 7.96
C LEU A 51 16.66 2.04 7.59
N PRO A 52 17.57 2.81 6.95
CA PRO A 52 17.23 4.14 6.47
C PRO A 52 16.05 4.15 5.47
N ARG A 53 16.04 3.21 4.51
CA ARG A 53 14.92 3.09 3.57
C ARG A 53 13.65 2.60 4.23
N LEU A 54 13.76 1.66 5.17
CA LEU A 54 12.63 1.21 5.98
C LEU A 54 12.03 2.36 6.78
N ALA A 55 12.86 3.19 7.42
CA ALA A 55 12.44 4.36 8.17
C ALA A 55 11.71 5.37 7.28
N ALA A 56 12.28 5.73 6.13
CA ALA A 56 11.65 6.65 5.19
C ALA A 56 10.27 6.15 4.71
N ARG A 57 10.16 4.85 4.38
CA ARG A 57 8.89 4.26 3.95
C ARG A 57 7.88 4.10 5.09
N ALA A 58 8.33 3.79 6.30
CA ALA A 58 7.47 3.78 7.48
C ALA A 58 6.93 5.19 7.77
N THR A 59 7.74 6.24 7.69
CA THR A 59 7.26 7.62 7.81
C THR A 59 6.23 7.95 6.74
N LYS A 60 6.46 7.53 5.49
CA LYS A 60 5.50 7.74 4.40
C LYS A 60 4.16 7.02 4.66
N LEU A 61 4.19 5.80 5.20
CA LEU A 61 2.99 5.08 5.62
C LEU A 61 2.15 5.91 6.61
N TYR A 62 2.75 6.45 7.68
CA TYR A 62 2.01 7.29 8.64
C TYR A 62 1.42 8.54 7.98
N GLN A 63 2.14 9.19 7.07
CA GLN A 63 1.63 10.34 6.33
C GLN A 63 0.44 9.96 5.44
N ASP A 64 0.51 8.82 4.76
CA ASP A 64 -0.57 8.36 3.89
C ASP A 64 -1.80 7.93 4.69
N VAL A 65 -1.64 7.37 5.90
CA VAL A 65 -2.75 7.12 6.83
C VAL A 65 -3.42 8.45 7.24
N ALA A 66 -2.63 9.47 7.57
CA ALA A 66 -3.17 10.79 7.90
C ALA A 66 -3.98 11.39 6.72
N VAL A 67 -3.48 11.27 5.49
CA VAL A 67 -4.19 11.68 4.28
C VAL A 67 -5.46 10.87 4.08
N ALA A 68 -5.40 9.54 4.22
CA ALA A 68 -6.56 8.67 4.09
C ALA A 68 -7.68 9.04 5.08
N PHE A 69 -7.32 9.41 6.31
CA PHE A 69 -8.28 9.86 7.32
C PHE A 69 -8.86 11.23 6.98
N ALA A 70 -8.03 12.16 6.51
CA ALA A 70 -8.51 13.46 6.05
C ALA A 70 -9.52 13.32 4.87
N GLU A 71 -9.27 12.39 3.94
CA GLU A 71 -10.15 12.13 2.80
C GLU A 71 -11.43 11.36 3.18
N ALA A 72 -11.34 10.42 4.11
CA ALA A 72 -12.50 9.64 4.56
C ALA A 72 -13.44 10.46 5.47
N GLY A 73 -12.88 11.38 6.27
CA GLY A 73 -13.67 12.18 7.20
C GLY A 73 -14.35 11.31 8.25
N GLU A 74 -15.68 11.27 8.24
CA GLU A 74 -16.50 10.50 9.19
C GLU A 74 -17.05 9.20 8.59
N ASP A 75 -16.69 8.87 7.34
CA ASP A 75 -17.10 7.63 6.68
C ASP A 75 -16.16 6.47 7.06
N CYS A 76 -16.61 5.65 8.00
CA CYS A 76 -15.83 4.53 8.53
C CYS A 76 -15.60 3.41 7.50
N ALA A 77 -16.54 3.20 6.56
CA ALA A 77 -16.35 2.22 5.50
C ALA A 77 -15.30 2.68 4.49
N ALA A 78 -15.33 3.98 4.13
CA ALA A 78 -14.30 4.58 3.29
C ALA A 78 -12.92 4.55 3.98
N ALA A 79 -12.87 4.88 5.27
CA ALA A 79 -11.63 4.82 6.05
C ALA A 79 -11.06 3.40 6.10
N ALA A 80 -11.87 2.38 6.41
CA ALA A 80 -11.46 0.98 6.43
C ALA A 80 -10.95 0.51 5.06
N SER A 81 -11.65 0.88 3.98
CA SER A 81 -11.23 0.55 2.61
C SER A 81 -9.87 1.17 2.25
N LYS A 82 -9.63 2.42 2.64
CA LYS A 82 -8.34 3.09 2.43
C LYS A 82 -7.23 2.44 3.25
N LEU A 83 -7.49 2.09 4.51
CA LEU A 83 -6.53 1.36 5.35
C LEU A 83 -6.16 0.00 4.74
N ALA A 84 -7.11 -0.75 4.21
CA ALA A 84 -6.85 -2.03 3.53
C ALA A 84 -5.99 -1.84 2.25
N ALA A 85 -6.23 -0.77 1.50
CA ALA A 85 -5.39 -0.43 0.35
C ALA A 85 -3.95 -0.08 0.77
N LEU A 86 -3.79 0.69 1.86
CA LEU A 86 -2.48 1.01 2.43
C LEU A 86 -1.76 -0.24 2.95
N GLN A 87 -2.48 -1.17 3.58
CA GLN A 87 -1.91 -2.43 4.04
C GLN A 87 -1.29 -3.21 2.87
N THR A 88 -1.98 -3.24 1.72
CA THR A 88 -1.45 -3.90 0.52
C THR A 88 -0.22 -3.16 -0.03
N ALA A 89 -0.27 -1.82 -0.07
CA ALA A 89 0.81 -1.00 -0.60
C ALA A 89 2.09 -1.01 0.27
N TYR A 90 1.93 -1.22 1.58
CA TYR A 90 3.01 -1.18 2.58
C TYR A 90 3.25 -2.52 3.27
N ALA A 91 2.81 -3.64 2.67
CA ALA A 91 2.95 -4.98 3.25
C ALA A 91 4.41 -5.35 3.53
N ASP A 92 5.34 -4.90 2.69
CA ASP A 92 6.77 -5.09 2.86
C ASP A 92 7.36 -4.27 4.01
N VAL A 93 6.88 -3.05 4.26
CA VAL A 93 7.24 -2.24 5.43
C VAL A 93 6.80 -2.93 6.72
N VAL A 94 5.56 -3.43 6.77
CA VAL A 94 5.04 -4.15 7.94
C VAL A 94 5.86 -5.42 8.20
N THR A 95 6.13 -6.19 7.15
CA THR A 95 6.92 -7.43 7.23
C THR A 95 8.36 -7.15 7.68
N ALA A 96 9.01 -6.13 7.11
CA ALA A 96 10.37 -5.75 7.46
C ALA A 96 10.47 -5.20 8.89
N ASN A 97 9.54 -4.34 9.31
CA ASN A 97 9.48 -3.86 10.70
C ASN A 97 9.32 -5.02 11.68
N ALA A 98 8.38 -5.95 11.42
CA ALA A 98 8.18 -7.11 12.28
C ALA A 98 9.45 -7.96 12.39
N LYS A 99 10.17 -8.18 11.28
CA LYS A 99 11.44 -8.91 11.29
C LYS A 99 12.53 -8.20 12.08
N VAL A 100 12.72 -6.90 11.87
CA VAL A 100 13.70 -6.08 12.61
C VAL A 100 13.45 -6.11 14.12
N LEU A 101 12.18 -6.05 14.53
CA LEU A 101 11.79 -6.15 15.93
C LEU A 101 12.05 -7.55 16.50
N HIS A 102 11.71 -8.60 15.74
CA HIS A 102 11.96 -9.99 16.12
C HIS A 102 13.45 -10.30 16.27
N GLU A 103 14.30 -9.71 15.42
CA GLU A 103 15.76 -9.82 15.49
C GLU A 103 16.40 -8.98 16.61
N GLY A 104 15.61 -8.25 17.39
CA GLY A 104 16.10 -7.42 18.50
C GLY A 104 16.78 -6.12 18.06
N ARG A 105 16.61 -5.71 16.80
CA ARG A 105 17.25 -4.52 16.19
C ARG A 105 16.42 -3.24 16.37
N ALA A 106 15.51 -3.22 17.35
CA ALA A 106 14.63 -2.09 17.63
C ALA A 106 15.39 -0.77 17.84
N ARG A 107 16.53 -0.81 18.54
CA ARG A 107 17.36 0.39 18.78
C ARG A 107 17.99 0.95 17.50
N GLU A 108 18.39 0.08 16.57
CA GLU A 108 18.93 0.50 15.28
C GLU A 108 17.85 1.17 14.43
N LEU A 109 16.65 0.58 14.42
CA LEU A 109 15.49 1.15 13.74
C LEU A 109 15.09 2.51 14.35
N SER A 110 15.08 2.63 15.69
CA SER A 110 14.86 3.91 16.35
C SER A 110 15.87 4.97 15.91
N GLY A 111 17.16 4.63 15.83
CA GLY A 111 18.19 5.54 15.33
C GLY A 111 17.97 5.94 13.87
N ALA A 112 17.52 5.01 13.02
CA ALA A 112 17.18 5.30 11.63
C ALA A 112 15.92 6.17 11.46
N LEU A 113 14.98 6.12 12.43
CA LEU A 113 13.76 6.94 12.44
C LEU A 113 14.01 8.35 12.98
N GLU A 114 15.10 8.60 13.70
CA GLU A 114 15.39 9.88 14.35
C GLU A 114 15.38 11.08 13.38
N PRO A 115 15.94 11.01 12.16
CA PRO A 115 15.84 12.08 11.16
C PRO A 115 14.40 12.39 10.71
N HIS A 116 13.46 11.49 10.99
CA HIS A 116 12.05 11.57 10.59
C HIS A 116 11.11 11.83 11.78
N ALA A 117 11.64 12.05 12.99
CA ALA A 117 10.85 12.13 14.22
C ALA A 117 9.75 13.21 14.15
N ASP A 118 10.07 14.41 13.67
CA ASP A 118 9.09 15.50 13.56
C ASP A 118 7.96 15.18 12.58
N ALA A 119 8.29 14.52 11.46
CA ALA A 119 7.31 14.11 10.45
C ALA A 119 6.39 13.00 10.99
N LEU A 120 6.95 12.05 11.73
CA LEU A 120 6.19 10.99 12.40
C LEU A 120 5.28 11.56 13.48
N ASP A 121 5.78 12.46 14.34
CA ASP A 121 4.99 13.11 15.38
C ASP A 121 3.84 13.94 14.79
N THR A 122 4.12 14.70 13.72
CA THR A 122 3.09 15.47 13.00
C THR A 122 2.01 14.55 12.42
N ALA A 123 2.40 13.48 11.74
CA ALA A 123 1.47 12.52 11.16
C ALA A 123 0.66 11.79 12.24
N ALA A 124 1.30 11.34 13.31
CA ALA A 124 0.65 10.68 14.44
C ALA A 124 -0.38 11.60 15.11
N LYS A 125 -0.05 12.88 15.33
CA LYS A 125 -1.00 13.88 15.85
C LYS A 125 -2.18 14.08 14.91
N ALA A 126 -1.96 14.13 13.60
CA ALA A 126 -3.03 14.24 12.61
C ALA A 126 -3.96 13.02 12.64
N ILE A 127 -3.41 11.81 12.76
CA ILE A 127 -4.18 10.56 12.87
C ILE A 127 -5.02 10.55 14.14
N VAL A 128 -4.40 10.73 15.32
CA VAL A 128 -5.07 10.66 16.62
C VAL A 128 -6.11 11.78 16.78
N GLY A 129 -5.81 12.99 16.27
CA GLY A 129 -6.71 14.12 16.28
C GLY A 129 -7.79 14.12 15.18
N SER A 130 -7.82 13.08 14.33
CA SER A 130 -8.76 13.05 13.20
C SER A 130 -10.21 12.79 13.63
N LYS A 131 -11.14 13.33 12.85
CA LYS A 131 -12.56 12.99 12.98
C LYS A 131 -12.79 11.48 12.74
N THR A 132 -12.05 10.89 11.80
CA THR A 132 -12.10 9.45 11.53
C THR A 132 -11.82 8.65 12.78
N MET A 133 -10.72 8.93 13.49
CA MET A 133 -10.36 8.17 14.69
C MET A 133 -11.39 8.32 15.81
N SER A 134 -11.91 9.54 16.03
CA SER A 134 -12.94 9.77 17.04
C SER A 134 -14.30 9.15 16.71
N LYS A 135 -14.68 9.03 15.42
CA LYS A 135 -15.96 8.47 14.98
C LYS A 135 -15.93 6.98 14.72
N CYS A 136 -14.83 6.47 14.19
CA CYS A 136 -14.73 5.12 13.65
C CYS A 136 -14.03 4.13 14.58
N SER A 137 -13.41 4.57 15.68
CA SER A 137 -12.86 3.68 16.70
C SER A 137 -13.84 2.64 17.30
N PRO A 138 -15.17 2.84 17.39
CA PRO A 138 -16.08 1.75 17.78
C PRO A 138 -16.51 0.85 16.61
N ASP A 139 -16.18 1.20 15.36
CA ASP A 139 -16.50 0.39 14.19
C ASP A 139 -15.48 -0.74 14.02
N ARG A 140 -15.98 -1.99 13.99
CA ARG A 140 -15.13 -3.17 13.95
C ARG A 140 -14.29 -3.28 12.68
N ALA A 141 -14.87 -2.95 11.52
CA ALA A 141 -14.15 -3.07 10.25
C ALA A 141 -13.00 -2.07 10.18
N PHE A 142 -13.22 -0.86 10.69
CA PHE A 142 -12.18 0.14 10.85
C PHE A 142 -11.08 -0.31 11.82
N THR A 143 -11.42 -0.78 13.02
CA THR A 143 -10.41 -1.22 14.01
C THR A 143 -9.58 -2.39 13.48
N ASP A 144 -10.23 -3.39 12.88
CA ASP A 144 -9.53 -4.53 12.30
C ASP A 144 -8.58 -4.08 11.17
N ALA A 145 -9.01 -3.14 10.31
CA ALA A 145 -8.16 -2.61 9.25
C ALA A 145 -6.99 -1.77 9.78
N PHE A 146 -7.21 -1.00 10.85
CA PHE A 146 -6.18 -0.18 11.48
C PHE A 146 -5.14 -1.05 12.19
N ASP A 147 -5.57 -2.01 13.00
CA ASP A 147 -4.70 -2.93 13.75
C ASP A 147 -3.82 -3.77 12.82
N ASN A 148 -4.40 -4.26 11.71
CA ASN A 148 -3.67 -4.99 10.68
C ASN A 148 -2.61 -4.13 9.96
N LEU A 149 -2.75 -2.81 9.98
CA LEU A 149 -1.79 -1.88 9.40
C LEU A 149 -0.67 -1.50 10.38
N VAL A 150 -1.02 -1.26 11.66
CA VAL A 150 -0.06 -0.76 12.67
C VAL A 150 0.64 -1.86 13.46
N GLY A 151 0.08 -3.05 13.52
CA GLY A 151 0.75 -4.19 14.14
C GLY A 151 -0.19 -5.19 14.80
N ALA A 152 -0.48 -6.26 14.09
CA ALA A 152 -0.46 -7.59 14.68
C ALA A 152 0.24 -8.54 13.70
N PRO A 153 1.50 -8.95 13.93
CA PRO A 153 1.95 -10.18 13.33
C PRO A 153 1.08 -11.33 13.89
N PRO A 154 0.71 -12.33 13.05
CA PRO A 154 -0.16 -13.44 13.44
C PRO A 154 0.40 -14.29 14.58
#